data_AF-A0A2V2UEG5-F1
#
_entry.id   AF-A0A2V2UEG5-F1
#
_cell.length_a   1.000
_cell.length_b   1.000
_cell.length_c   1.000
_cell.angle_alpha   90.00
_cell.angle_beta   90.00
_cell.angle_gamma   90.00
#
_symmetry.space_group_name_H-M   'P 1'
#
loop_
_entity.id
_entity.type
_entity.pdbx_description
1 polymer ?
#
loop_
_entity_poly.entity_id
_entity_poly.type
_entity_poly.pdbx_seq_one_letter_code
_entity_poly.pdbx_strand_id
1 'polypeptide(L)'
;MGTDKVNISQLRLGSHTGTHVDAPKHFCSVGDSVGKITQETFIGEAVILDMAYKETGQGITDADFNSYSNSVNPRDVILLYTGHGPITGVK
;
A
#
# COMPACT_ATOMS: atom_id res chain seq x y z
N MET A 1 23.53 -38.71 -14.24
CA MET A 1 22.38 -37.92 -13.75
C MET A 1 22.93 -36.63 -13.17
N GLY A 2 22.68 -35.50 -13.83
CA GLY A 2 23.17 -34.20 -13.39
C GLY A 2 22.42 -33.75 -12.13
N THR A 3 23.15 -33.24 -11.15
CA THR A 3 22.58 -32.61 -9.96
C THR A 3 22.06 -31.23 -10.35
N ASP A 4 20.73 -31.06 -10.40
CA ASP A 4 20.13 -29.74 -10.55
C ASP A 4 20.50 -28.88 -9.33
N LYS A 5 21.38 -27.89 -9.55
CA LYS A 5 21.84 -26.95 -8.53
C LYS A 5 20.85 -25.80 -8.41
N VAL A 6 19.63 -26.08 -7.97
CA VAL A 6 18.62 -25.04 -7.73
C VAL A 6 18.61 -24.65 -6.26
N ASN A 7 18.62 -23.33 -6.00
CA ASN A 7 18.43 -22.77 -4.67
C ASN A 7 16.94 -22.48 -4.47
N ILE A 8 16.30 -23.21 -3.55
CA ILE A 8 14.87 -23.12 -3.26
C ILE A 8 14.70 -22.87 -1.76
N SER A 9 13.78 -21.97 -1.41
CA SER A 9 13.39 -21.69 -0.03
C SER A 9 11.88 -21.81 0.12
N GLN A 10 11.42 -22.30 1.27
CA GLN A 10 10.01 -22.31 1.65
C GLN A 10 9.73 -21.11 2.57
N LEU A 11 8.67 -20.36 2.25
CA LEU A 11 8.21 -19.25 3.08
C LEU A 11 6.80 -19.56 3.61
N ARG A 12 6.54 -19.15 4.85
CA ARG A 12 5.21 -19.16 5.48
C ARG A 12 5.00 -17.80 6.15
N LEU A 13 4.02 -17.03 5.67
CA LEU A 13 3.78 -15.65 6.08
C LEU A 13 2.27 -15.40 6.17
N GLY A 14 1.86 -14.42 6.98
CA GLY A 14 0.49 -13.91 6.98
C GLY A 14 0.26 -12.92 5.84
N SER A 15 -1.01 -12.64 5.49
CA SER A 15 -1.37 -11.71 4.41
C SER A 15 -0.94 -10.26 4.66
N HIS A 16 -0.73 -9.88 5.91
CA HIS A 16 -0.31 -8.52 6.32
C HIS A 16 1.18 -8.49 6.71
N THR A 17 2.05 -9.05 5.86
CA THR A 17 3.50 -9.07 6.11
C THR A 17 4.22 -8.17 5.12
N GLY A 18 4.95 -7.17 5.63
CA GLY A 18 5.73 -6.24 4.80
C GLY A 18 4.84 -5.33 3.93
N THR A 19 5.32 -4.94 2.75
CA THR A 19 4.50 -4.27 1.74
C THR A 19 3.43 -5.23 1.24
N HIS A 20 2.16 -4.90 1.45
CA HIS A 20 1.03 -5.77 1.16
C HIS A 20 -0.19 -4.96 0.69
N VAL A 21 -1.28 -5.66 0.37
CA VAL A 21 -2.56 -5.08 -0.05
C VAL A 21 -3.67 -5.62 0.83
N ASP A 22 -4.55 -4.74 1.27
CA ASP A 22 -5.75 -5.09 2.02
C ASP A 22 -6.96 -5.15 1.09
N ALA A 23 -7.61 -6.31 1.04
CA ALA A 23 -8.87 -6.47 0.34
C ALA A 23 -10.06 -6.00 1.20
N PRO A 24 -11.19 -5.56 0.63
CA PRO A 24 -12.36 -5.13 1.40
C PRO A 24 -12.83 -6.15 2.43
N LYS A 25 -12.71 -7.45 2.13
CA LYS A 25 -13.04 -8.53 3.06
C LYS A 25 -12.28 -8.49 4.40
N HIS A 26 -11.14 -7.79 4.46
CA HIS A 26 -10.36 -7.64 5.68
C HIS A 26 -11.17 -6.95 6.80
N PHE A 27 -12.03 -5.99 6.45
CA PHE A 27 -12.86 -5.25 7.42
C PHE A 27 -14.36 -5.43 7.21
N CYS A 28 -14.79 -5.73 5.99
CA CYS A 28 -16.20 -5.87 5.63
C CYS A 28 -16.53 -7.34 5.34
N SER A 29 -17.41 -7.96 6.16
CA SER A 29 -17.75 -9.38 6.01
C SER A 29 -18.36 -9.74 4.65
N VAL A 30 -19.07 -8.79 4.03
CA VAL A 30 -19.66 -8.91 2.68
C VAL A 30 -18.72 -8.43 1.56
N GLY A 31 -17.54 -7.92 1.91
CA GLY A 31 -16.56 -7.41 0.96
C GLY A 31 -15.86 -8.51 0.16
N ASP A 32 -15.35 -8.14 -1.01
CA ASP A 32 -14.61 -9.05 -1.86
C ASP A 32 -13.25 -9.43 -1.27
N SER A 33 -12.90 -10.70 -1.37
CA SER A 33 -11.54 -11.20 -1.12
C SER A 33 -10.63 -10.81 -2.28
N VAL A 34 -9.32 -10.72 -2.05
CA VAL A 34 -8.33 -10.33 -3.08
C VAL A 34 -8.48 -11.09 -4.40
N GLY A 35 -8.75 -12.40 -4.37
CA GLY A 35 -8.92 -13.23 -5.58
C GLY A 35 -10.19 -12.95 -6.40
N LYS A 36 -11.10 -12.10 -5.89
CA LYS A 36 -12.30 -11.65 -6.62
C LYS A 36 -12.16 -10.24 -7.19
N ILE A 37 -11.15 -9.50 -6.77
CA ILE A 37 -10.88 -8.15 -7.26
C ILE A 37 -10.29 -8.25 -8.67
N THR A 38 -10.77 -7.43 -9.60
CA THR A 38 -10.27 -7.45 -10.98
C THR A 38 -8.89 -6.80 -11.05
N GLN A 39 -8.04 -7.25 -11.98
CA GLN A 39 -6.65 -6.80 -12.07
C GLN A 39 -6.53 -5.30 -12.34
N GLU A 40 -7.51 -4.73 -13.04
CA GLU A 40 -7.58 -3.29 -13.35
C GLU A 40 -7.74 -2.42 -12.10
N THR A 41 -8.07 -3.01 -10.95
CA THR A 41 -8.11 -2.29 -9.66
C THR A 41 -6.71 -2.00 -9.14
N PHE A 42 -5.70 -2.78 -9.55
CA PHE A 42 -4.32 -2.65 -9.07
C PHE A 42 -3.41 -1.87 -10.04
N ILE A 43 -3.98 -1.31 -11.11
CA ILE A 43 -3.24 -0.62 -12.17
C ILE A 43 -3.90 0.74 -12.41
N GLY A 44 -3.14 1.81 -12.26
CA GLY A 44 -3.62 3.16 -12.49
C GLY A 44 -2.53 4.20 -12.29
N GLU A 45 -2.86 5.44 -12.67
CA GLU A 45 -2.02 6.59 -12.36
C GLU A 45 -1.96 6.81 -10.86
N ALA A 46 -0.79 7.23 -10.36
CA ALA A 46 -0.58 7.47 -8.95
C ALA A 46 -0.20 8.93 -8.70
N VAL A 47 -0.83 9.53 -7.70
CA VAL A 47 -0.53 10.89 -7.24
C VAL A 47 0.07 10.80 -5.85
N ILE A 48 1.25 11.40 -5.68
CA ILE A 48 1.92 11.47 -4.40
C ILE A 48 1.50 12.76 -3.70
N LEU A 49 0.88 12.62 -2.54
CA LEU A 49 0.57 13.75 -1.67
C LEU A 49 1.62 13.79 -0.56
N ASP A 50 2.41 14.86 -0.55
CA ASP A 50 3.44 15.05 0.47
C ASP A 50 2.79 15.47 1.80
N MET A 51 2.99 14.63 2.80
CA MET A 51 2.52 14.74 4.17
C MET A 51 3.70 14.67 5.16
N ALA A 52 4.94 14.78 4.69
CA ALA A 52 6.14 14.67 5.53
C ALA A 52 6.30 15.84 6.52
N TYR A 53 5.52 16.91 6.36
CA TYR A 53 5.43 18.01 7.31
C TYR A 53 4.61 17.67 8.58
N LYS A 54 3.92 16.52 8.59
CA LYS A 54 3.12 16.07 9.73
C LYS A 54 4.00 15.32 10.73
N GLU A 55 3.80 15.61 12.01
CA GLU A 55 4.51 14.93 13.10
C GLU A 55 3.96 13.50 13.31
N THR A 56 4.80 12.58 13.80
CA THR A 56 4.35 11.22 14.15
C THR A 56 3.23 11.26 15.21
N GLY A 57 2.12 10.59 14.93
CA GLY A 57 0.94 10.59 15.79
C GLY A 57 -0.03 11.75 15.53
N GLN A 58 0.34 12.71 14.67
CA GLN A 58 -0.58 13.72 14.18
C GLN A 58 -1.51 13.11 13.12
N GLY A 59 -2.82 13.33 13.23
CA GLY A 59 -3.78 12.89 12.24
C GLY A 59 -3.65 13.64 10.91
N ILE A 60 -3.81 12.92 9.80
CA ILE A 60 -4.10 13.49 8.48
C ILE A 60 -5.61 13.71 8.38
N THR A 61 -6.00 14.93 8.04
CA THR A 61 -7.37 15.46 8.05
C THR A 61 -7.75 15.95 6.65
N ASP A 62 -9.03 16.26 6.45
CA ASP A 62 -9.55 16.85 5.21
C ASP A 62 -8.81 18.14 4.80
N ALA A 63 -8.44 18.98 5.77
CA ALA A 63 -7.68 20.20 5.53
C ALA A 63 -6.34 19.96 4.82
N ASP A 64 -5.69 18.81 5.09
CA ASP A 64 -4.40 18.45 4.50
C ASP A 64 -4.52 18.11 2.99
N PHE A 65 -5.74 17.84 2.49
CA PHE A 65 -6.01 17.52 1.08
C PHE A 65 -6.36 18.73 0.21
N ASN A 66 -6.69 19.88 0.81
CA ASN A 66 -7.19 21.06 0.09
C ASN A 66 -6.23 21.52 -1.01
N SER A 67 -4.93 21.47 -0.75
CA SER A 67 -3.85 21.86 -1.68
C SER A 67 -3.72 20.93 -2.90
N TYR A 68 -4.36 19.76 -2.87
CA TYR A 68 -4.24 18.72 -3.89
C TYR A 68 -5.53 18.50 -4.69
N SER A 69 -6.58 19.28 -4.40
CA SER A 69 -7.92 19.12 -4.98
C SER A 69 -7.98 19.16 -6.51
N ASN A 70 -7.03 19.84 -7.17
CA ASN A 70 -6.93 19.93 -8.63
C ASN A 70 -5.94 18.92 -9.24
N SER A 71 -5.29 18.10 -8.42
CA SER A 71 -4.20 17.22 -8.83
C SER A 71 -4.60 15.74 -8.87
N VAL A 72 -5.85 15.42 -8.53
CA VAL A 72 -6.34 14.04 -8.40
C VAL A 72 -7.55 13.84 -9.31
N ASN A 73 -7.50 12.80 -10.14
CA ASN A 73 -8.59 12.37 -10.99
C ASN A 73 -9.30 11.13 -10.40
N PRO A 74 -10.56 10.86 -10.82
CA PRO A 74 -11.21 9.61 -10.48
C PRO A 74 -10.36 8.40 -10.90
N ARG A 75 -10.23 7.43 -9.98
CA ARG A 75 -9.44 6.19 -10.12
C ARG A 75 -7.92 6.34 -9.95
N ASP A 76 -7.42 7.53 -9.63
CA ASP A 76 -6.02 7.67 -9.24
C ASP A 76 -5.73 6.91 -7.94
N VAL A 77 -4.57 6.29 -7.88
CA VAL A 77 -4.00 5.74 -6.65
C VAL A 77 -3.36 6.88 -5.88
N ILE A 78 -3.89 7.18 -4.69
CA ILE A 78 -3.32 8.21 -3.82
C ILE A 78 -2.24 7.59 -2.93
N LEU A 79 -1.00 8.06 -3.06
CA LEU A 79 0.09 7.73 -2.14
C LEU A 79 0.30 8.88 -1.15
N LEU A 80 0.04 8.61 0.13
CA LEU A 80 0.35 9.56 1.21
C LEU A 80 1.82 9.38 1.62
N TYR A 81 2.67 10.31 1.20
CA TYR A 81 4.08 10.29 1.56
C TYR A 81 4.28 10.98 2.91
N THR A 82 4.52 10.20 3.96
CA THR A 82 4.71 10.73 5.33
C THR A 82 6.18 10.76 5.76
N GLY A 83 7.12 10.39 4.89
CA GLY A 83 8.52 10.17 5.27
C GLY A 83 8.77 8.89 6.10
N HIS A 84 7.76 8.05 6.35
CA HIS A 84 7.87 6.80 7.13
C HIS A 84 8.17 5.55 6.27
N GLY A 85 8.77 5.75 5.09
CA GLY A 85 9.36 4.65 4.31
C GLY A 85 10.41 3.89 5.13
N PRO A 86 10.94 2.76 4.64
CA PRO A 86 11.74 1.85 5.46
C PRO A 86 12.82 2.62 6.23
N ILE A 87 12.62 2.73 7.55
CA ILE A 87 13.68 3.14 8.46
C ILE A 87 14.64 1.95 8.45
N THR A 88 15.65 2.00 7.60
CA THR A 88 16.79 1.09 7.66
C THR A 88 17.58 1.46 8.92
N GLY A 89 17.11 1.05 10.08
CA GLY A 89 17.74 1.35 11.36
C GLY A 89 16.71 1.47 12.48
N VAL A 90 16.84 0.61 13.48
CA VAL A 90 16.30 0.85 14.81
C VAL A 90 16.61 2.29 15.22
N LYS A 91 15.61 3.07 15.64
CA LYS A 91 15.87 4.22 16.53
C LYS A 91 16.10 3.68 17.93
#